data_AF-A0A2R5G3A0-F1
#
_entry.id   AF-A0A2R5G3A0-F1
#
_cell.length_a   1.000
_cell.length_b   1.000
_cell.length_c   1.000
_cell.angle_alpha   90.00
_cell.angle_beta   90.00
_cell.angle_gamma   90.00
#
_symmetry.space_group_name_H-M   'P 1'
#
loop_
_entity.id
_entity.type
_entity.pdbx_description
1 polymer ?
#
loop_
_entity_poly.entity_id
_entity_poly.type
_entity_poly.pdbx_seq_one_letter_code
_entity_poly.pdbx_strand_id
1 'polypeptide(L)'
;MNNDQELYTQQLAQFAASQSFDERSVEFFDDVWQEAGVKDITKMTTADAESVLQVLSESEASPEFTLALLAQAITAGMPKHVAGYILESDTDGDGRTLAQEIFNDGTSPFQPNQPSVLASKQNQFQSSSEEDMEIQI
;
A
#
# COMPACT_ATOMS: atom_id res chain seq x y z
N MET A 1 -7.70 -5.19 -17.70
CA MET A 1 -7.66 -5.46 -16.26
C MET A 1 -6.39 -6.20 -15.99
N ASN A 2 -5.50 -5.65 -15.16
CA ASN A 2 -4.22 -6.26 -14.83
C ASN A 2 -4.49 -7.47 -13.93
N ASN A 3 -3.88 -8.62 -14.24
CA ASN A 3 -4.07 -9.87 -13.47
C ASN A 3 -3.70 -9.70 -11.98
N ASP A 4 -2.81 -8.77 -11.68
CA ASP A 4 -2.36 -8.47 -10.31
C ASP A 4 -3.45 -7.79 -9.48
N GLN A 5 -4.32 -6.97 -10.10
CA GLN A 5 -5.42 -6.29 -9.42
C GLN A 5 -6.46 -7.28 -8.89
N GLU A 6 -6.84 -8.25 -9.72
CA GLU A 6 -7.77 -9.31 -9.32
C GLU A 6 -7.14 -10.19 -8.23
N LEU A 7 -5.84 -10.44 -8.29
CA LEU A 7 -5.10 -11.18 -7.28
C LEU A 7 -5.13 -10.47 -5.92
N TYR A 8 -4.73 -9.21 -5.84
CA TYR A 8 -4.71 -8.46 -4.58
C TYR A 8 -6.10 -8.25 -3.99
N THR A 9 -7.10 -7.97 -4.84
CA THR A 9 -8.49 -7.87 -4.39
C THR A 9 -8.99 -9.21 -3.81
N GLN A 10 -8.57 -10.34 -4.40
CA GLN A 10 -8.90 -11.66 -3.90
C GLN A 10 -8.17 -11.99 -2.60
N GLN A 11 -6.89 -11.63 -2.47
CA GLN A 11 -6.13 -11.77 -1.23
C GLN A 11 -6.76 -10.95 -0.09
N LEU A 12 -7.18 -9.71 -0.37
CA LEU A 12 -7.89 -8.88 0.59
C LEU A 12 -9.21 -9.52 1.04
N ALA A 13 -10.00 -10.06 0.10
CA ALA A 13 -11.26 -10.74 0.42
C ALA A 13 -11.03 -12.04 1.24
N GLN A 14 -9.96 -12.78 0.96
CA GLN A 14 -9.59 -13.97 1.75
C GLN A 14 -9.14 -13.58 3.16
N PHE A 15 -8.33 -12.53 3.28
CA PHE A 15 -7.92 -11.99 4.57
C PHE A 15 -9.16 -11.55 5.37
N ALA A 16 -10.06 -10.77 4.77
CA ALA A 16 -11.31 -10.35 5.39
C ALA A 16 -12.15 -11.52 5.91
N ALA A 17 -12.28 -12.59 5.12
CA ALA A 17 -13.02 -13.80 5.52
C ALA A 17 -12.33 -14.57 6.66
N SER A 18 -11.00 -14.42 6.83
CA SER A 18 -10.24 -15.04 7.92
C SER A 18 -10.29 -14.23 9.23
N GLN A 19 -10.62 -12.94 9.15
CA GLN A 19 -10.67 -12.06 10.31
C GLN A 19 -12.04 -12.14 11.01
N SER A 20 -12.02 -12.17 12.33
CA SER A 20 -13.22 -11.96 13.14
C SER A 20 -13.25 -10.51 13.62
N PHE A 21 -13.81 -9.61 12.82
CA PHE A 21 -14.04 -8.23 13.24
C PHE A 21 -15.11 -8.22 14.34
N ASP A 22 -14.70 -7.93 15.57
CA ASP A 22 -15.65 -7.71 16.67
C ASP A 22 -16.26 -6.29 16.58
N GLU A 23 -17.37 -6.04 17.27
CA GLU A 23 -18.08 -4.75 17.23
C GLU A 23 -17.17 -3.56 17.58
N ARG A 24 -16.20 -3.76 18.49
CA ARG A 24 -15.24 -2.72 18.90
C ARG A 24 -14.23 -2.38 17.80
N SER A 25 -13.80 -3.37 17.03
CA SER A 25 -12.94 -3.16 15.87
C SER A 25 -13.68 -2.35 14.80
N VAL A 26 -14.97 -2.63 14.59
CA VAL A 26 -15.82 -1.90 13.64
C VAL A 26 -16.03 -0.45 14.07
N GLU A 27 -16.31 -0.19 15.35
CA GLU A 27 -16.42 1.17 15.89
C GLU A 27 -15.13 1.97 15.69
N PHE A 28 -13.96 1.36 15.89
CA PHE A 28 -12.68 2.04 15.68
C PHE A 28 -12.44 2.45 14.21
N PHE A 29 -12.94 1.66 13.26
CA PHE A 29 -12.86 2.00 11.85
C PHE A 29 -13.88 3.07 11.43
N ASP A 30 -15.00 3.19 12.16
CA ASP A 30 -16.05 4.17 11.85
C ASP A 30 -15.56 5.61 11.94
N ASP A 31 -14.65 5.91 12.88
CA ASP A 31 -14.03 7.23 13.00
C ASP A 31 -13.27 7.62 11.71
N VAL A 32 -12.52 6.67 11.13
CA VAL A 32 -11.79 6.90 9.87
C VAL A 32 -12.75 7.14 8.70
N TRP A 33 -13.83 6.37 8.62
CA TRP A 33 -14.84 6.55 7.57
C TRP A 33 -15.56 7.90 7.71
N GLN A 34 -15.91 8.30 8.93
CA GLN A 34 -16.56 9.57 9.21
C GLN A 34 -15.64 10.75 8.88
N GLU A 35 -14.36 10.68 9.24
CA GLU A 35 -13.36 11.71 8.92
C GLU A 35 -13.14 11.84 7.41
N ALA A 36 -13.11 10.73 6.69
CA ALA A 36 -13.06 10.71 5.22
C ALA A 36 -14.39 11.12 4.56
N GLY A 37 -15.44 11.40 5.33
CA GLY A 37 -16.76 11.79 4.82
C GLY A 37 -17.62 10.65 4.28
N VAL A 38 -17.19 9.40 4.47
CA VAL A 38 -17.85 8.18 3.98
C VAL A 38 -18.93 7.74 4.98
N LYS A 39 -20.19 7.86 4.56
CA LYS A 39 -21.36 7.47 5.37
C LYS A 39 -21.98 6.13 5.00
N ASP A 40 -21.69 5.67 3.78
CA ASP A 40 -22.24 4.43 3.24
C ASP A 40 -21.17 3.74 2.38
N ILE A 41 -20.48 2.77 2.99
CA ILE A 41 -19.40 2.00 2.36
C ILE A 41 -19.87 1.36 1.04
N THR A 42 -21.15 0.96 0.95
CA THR A 42 -21.70 0.30 -0.24
C THR A 42 -21.83 1.22 -1.45
N LYS A 43 -21.78 2.54 -1.23
CA LYS A 43 -21.90 3.58 -2.26
C LYS A 43 -20.61 4.36 -2.50
N MET A 44 -19.48 3.90 -1.96
CA MET A 44 -18.21 4.58 -2.15
C MET A 44 -17.88 4.77 -3.63
N THR A 45 -17.22 5.89 -3.89
CA THR A 45 -16.64 6.29 -5.16
C THR A 45 -15.11 6.32 -5.05
N THR A 46 -14.42 6.54 -6.17
CA THR A 46 -12.95 6.74 -6.13
C THR A 46 -12.56 8.05 -5.43
N ALA A 47 -13.41 9.08 -5.45
CA ALA A 47 -13.17 10.32 -4.69
C ALA A 47 -13.27 10.09 -3.16
N ASP A 48 -14.16 9.18 -2.75
CA ASP A 48 -14.22 8.74 -1.34
C ASP A 48 -12.95 7.98 -0.97
N ALA A 49 -12.44 7.11 -1.86
CA ALA A 49 -11.17 6.43 -1.66
C ALA A 49 -9.98 7.39 -1.52
N GLU A 50 -9.91 8.47 -2.31
CA GLU A 50 -8.88 9.50 -2.16
C GLU A 50 -8.95 10.18 -0.79
N SER A 51 -10.16 10.52 -0.31
CA SER A 51 -10.35 11.09 1.01
C SER A 51 -9.90 10.14 2.12
N VAL A 52 -10.20 8.84 1.99
CA VAL A 52 -9.77 7.80 2.94
C VAL A 52 -8.25 7.66 2.95
N LEU A 53 -7.61 7.60 1.77
CA LEU A 53 -6.15 7.55 1.66
C LEU A 53 -5.49 8.78 2.29
N GLN A 54 -6.09 9.96 2.12
CA GLN A 54 -5.61 11.19 2.75
C GLN A 54 -5.66 11.09 4.27
N VAL A 55 -6.79 10.67 4.85
CA VAL A 55 -6.94 10.50 6.31
C VAL A 55 -5.93 9.49 6.86
N LEU A 56 -5.74 8.37 6.17
CA LEU A 56 -4.77 7.34 6.55
C LEU A 56 -3.33 7.86 6.47
N SER A 57 -3.01 8.65 5.45
CA SER A 57 -1.70 9.28 5.29
C SER A 57 -1.43 10.31 6.40
N GLU A 58 -2.41 11.18 6.70
CA GLU A 58 -2.29 12.17 7.78
C GLU A 58 -2.17 11.53 9.17
N SER A 59 -2.76 10.36 9.34
CA SER A 59 -2.70 9.57 10.57
C SER A 59 -1.45 8.68 10.67
N GLU A 60 -0.58 8.67 9.66
CA GLU A 60 0.57 7.75 9.55
C GLU A 60 0.17 6.29 9.82
N ALA A 61 -0.96 5.87 9.24
CA ALA A 61 -1.54 4.56 9.48
C ALA A 61 -0.57 3.42 9.14
N SER A 62 -0.50 2.40 10.00
CA SER A 62 0.36 1.25 9.74
C SER A 62 -0.17 0.39 8.58
N PRO A 63 0.70 -0.41 7.93
CA PRO A 63 0.27 -1.34 6.87
C PRO A 63 -0.80 -2.32 7.36
N GLU A 64 -0.66 -2.83 8.58
CA GLU A 64 -1.60 -3.78 9.17
C GLU A 64 -2.94 -3.13 9.48
N PHE A 65 -2.93 -1.90 9.97
CA PHE A 65 -4.16 -1.13 10.22
C PHE A 65 -4.90 -0.88 8.91
N THR A 66 -4.19 -0.44 7.88
CA THR A 66 -4.75 -0.20 6.54
C THR A 66 -5.34 -1.47 5.95
N LEU A 67 -4.63 -2.61 6.04
CA LEU A 67 -5.12 -3.90 5.60
C LEU A 67 -6.42 -4.31 6.34
N ALA A 68 -6.45 -4.15 7.66
CA ALA A 68 -7.61 -4.47 8.48
C ALA A 68 -8.83 -3.59 8.16
N LEU A 69 -8.61 -2.28 7.97
CA LEU A 69 -9.64 -1.33 7.57
C LEU A 69 -10.24 -1.72 6.20
N LEU A 70 -9.40 -1.99 5.20
CA LEU A 70 -9.86 -2.37 3.87
C LEU A 70 -10.59 -3.71 3.86
N ALA A 71 -10.13 -4.67 4.68
CA ALA A 71 -10.77 -5.96 4.83
C ALA A 71 -12.15 -5.85 5.49
N GLN A 72 -12.29 -4.98 6.49
CA GLN A 72 -13.58 -4.65 7.07
C GLN A 72 -14.49 -3.99 6.02
N ALA A 73 -13.96 -3.08 5.21
CA ALA A 73 -14.73 -2.40 4.16
C ALA A 73 -15.26 -3.36 3.09
N ILE A 74 -14.46 -4.34 2.66
CA ILE A 74 -14.91 -5.43 1.76
C ILE A 74 -16.06 -6.21 2.39
N THR A 75 -15.95 -6.55 3.68
CA THR A 75 -17.02 -7.24 4.43
C THR A 75 -18.28 -6.40 4.54
N ALA A 76 -18.13 -5.08 4.67
CA ALA A 76 -19.22 -4.10 4.70
C ALA A 76 -19.82 -3.78 3.32
N GLY A 77 -19.28 -4.34 2.24
CA GLY A 77 -19.86 -4.22 0.89
C GLY A 77 -19.23 -3.13 0.02
N MET A 78 -17.99 -2.74 0.29
CA MET A 78 -17.22 -1.81 -0.56
C MET A 78 -17.25 -2.28 -2.03
N PRO A 79 -17.52 -1.38 -3.00
CA PRO A 79 -17.47 -1.73 -4.40
C PRO A 79 -16.07 -2.19 -4.83
N LYS A 80 -15.98 -3.31 -5.54
CA LYS A 80 -14.70 -3.91 -5.96
C LYS A 80 -13.79 -2.95 -6.75
N HIS A 81 -14.38 -2.08 -7.56
CA HIS A 81 -13.61 -1.11 -8.35
C HIS A 81 -12.97 -0.02 -7.46
N VAL A 82 -13.59 0.33 -6.32
CA VAL A 82 -13.03 1.25 -5.32
C VAL A 82 -11.90 0.57 -4.56
N ALA A 83 -12.12 -0.68 -4.13
CA ALA A 83 -11.06 -1.46 -3.49
C ALA A 83 -9.83 -1.62 -4.40
N GLY A 84 -10.06 -1.92 -5.69
CA GLY A 84 -9.01 -1.97 -6.70
C GLY A 84 -8.28 -0.64 -6.86
N TYR A 85 -9.00 0.49 -6.86
CA TYR A 85 -8.40 1.82 -6.93
C TYR A 85 -7.48 2.11 -5.73
N ILE A 86 -7.93 1.80 -4.50
CA ILE A 86 -7.12 1.98 -3.29
C ILE A 86 -5.84 1.13 -3.35
N LEU A 87 -5.98 -0.13 -3.72
CA LEU A 87 -4.88 -1.09 -3.79
C LEU A 87 -3.82 -0.71 -4.85
N GLU A 88 -4.23 -0.03 -5.92
CA GLU A 88 -3.33 0.44 -7.00
C GLU A 88 -2.75 1.84 -6.73
N SER A 89 -3.16 2.51 -5.64
CA SER A 89 -2.67 3.84 -5.31
C SER A 89 -1.22 3.81 -4.84
N ASP A 90 -0.40 4.68 -5.43
CA ASP A 90 0.94 5.03 -4.96
C ASP A 90 0.81 6.34 -4.17
N THR A 91 0.57 6.21 -2.86
CA THR A 91 0.15 7.36 -2.03
C THR A 91 1.34 8.22 -1.60
N ASP A 92 2.53 7.63 -1.46
CA ASP A 92 3.75 8.32 -1.05
C ASP A 92 4.67 8.68 -2.24
N GLY A 93 4.37 8.20 -3.45
CA GLY A 93 5.03 8.55 -4.69
C GLY A 93 6.37 7.82 -4.89
N ASP A 94 6.60 6.71 -4.20
CA ASP A 94 7.85 5.95 -4.28
C ASP A 94 7.89 4.95 -5.47
N GLY A 95 6.77 4.83 -6.20
CA GLY A 95 6.61 3.96 -7.36
C GLY A 95 6.11 2.56 -7.02
N ARG A 96 5.76 2.28 -5.75
CA ARG A 96 5.08 1.07 -5.31
C ARG A 96 3.61 1.36 -5.05
N THR A 97 2.78 0.39 -5.36
CA THR A 97 1.36 0.45 -5.04
C THR A 97 1.13 0.01 -3.60
N LEU A 98 0.09 0.54 -2.97
CA LEU A 98 -0.33 0.17 -1.61
C LEU A 98 -0.48 -1.36 -1.46
N ALA A 99 -0.97 -2.06 -2.48
CA ALA A 99 -1.04 -3.52 -2.47
C ALA A 99 0.34 -4.20 -2.42
N GLN A 100 1.31 -3.71 -3.19
CA GLN A 100 2.68 -4.26 -3.15
C GLN A 100 3.29 -4.07 -1.78
N GLU A 101 3.10 -2.89 -1.19
CA GLU A 101 3.67 -2.57 0.11
C GLU A 101 3.05 -3.39 1.24
N ILE A 102 1.72 -3.54 1.25
CA ILE A 102 1.01 -4.33 2.26
C ILE A 102 1.24 -5.83 2.11
N PHE A 103 1.18 -6.37 0.88
CA PHE A 103 1.18 -7.82 0.68
C PHE A 103 2.56 -8.42 0.35
N ASN A 104 3.49 -7.65 -0.23
CA ASN A 104 4.79 -8.16 -0.66
C ASN A 104 5.95 -7.63 0.19
N ASP A 105 5.99 -6.32 0.43
CA ASP A 105 7.19 -5.68 1.00
C ASP A 105 7.12 -5.52 2.53
N GLY A 106 5.93 -5.43 3.10
CA GLY A 106 5.72 -5.12 4.52
C GLY A 106 6.15 -3.69 4.87
N THR A 107 6.11 -2.77 3.90
CA THR A 107 6.51 -1.38 4.02
C THR A 107 5.31 -0.47 4.27
N SER A 108 5.58 0.77 4.73
CA SER A 108 4.53 1.74 5.06
C SER A 108 3.99 2.41 3.78
N PRO A 109 2.70 2.25 3.45
CA PRO A 109 2.15 2.81 2.21
C PRO A 109 1.97 4.33 2.19
N PHE A 110 2.34 5.00 3.28
CA PHE A 110 2.20 6.45 3.45
C PHE A 110 3.53 7.12 3.81
N GLN A 111 4.62 6.37 3.83
CA GLN A 111 5.94 6.93 4.08
C GLN A 111 6.88 6.42 2.99
N PRO A 112 7.48 7.33 2.20
CA PRO A 112 8.31 6.93 1.07
C PRO A 112 9.37 5.98 1.59
N ASN A 113 9.44 4.79 0.99
CA ASN A 113 10.52 3.89 1.27
C ASN A 113 11.79 4.65 0.94
N GLN A 114 12.55 5.04 1.97
CA GLN A 114 13.81 5.74 1.75
C GLN A 114 14.57 4.89 0.73
N PRO A 115 14.97 5.43 -0.43
CA PRO A 115 15.80 4.68 -1.34
C PRO A 115 16.97 4.26 -0.49
N SER A 116 17.10 2.95 -0.25
CA SER A 116 18.24 2.43 0.45
C SER A 116 19.41 3.04 -0.29
N VAL A 117 20.17 3.92 0.37
CA VAL A 117 21.39 4.56 -0.18
C VAL A 117 22.46 3.51 -0.58
N LEU A 118 22.11 2.23 -0.50
CA LEU A 118 22.80 1.05 -0.97
C LEU A 118 22.51 0.72 -2.45
N ALA A 119 21.36 1.08 -3.02
CA ALA A 119 21.08 0.82 -4.45
C ALA A 119 21.89 1.75 -5.38
N SER A 120 22.27 2.94 -4.90
CA SER A 120 23.08 3.90 -5.67
C SER A 120 24.58 3.68 -5.58
N LYS A 121 25.07 2.67 -4.82
CA LYS A 121 26.51 2.39 -4.66
C LYS A 121 27.04 1.21 -5.46
N GLN A 122 26.20 0.40 -6.10
CA GLN A 122 26.69 -0.75 -6.88
C GLN A 122 26.97 -0.47 -8.37
N ASN A 123 26.62 0.72 -8.89
CA ASN A 123 26.83 1.04 -10.31
C ASN A 123 27.93 2.10 -10.58
N GLN A 124 28.82 2.39 -9.62
CA GLN A 124 29.99 3.27 -9.82
C GLN A 124 31.36 2.58 -9.75
N PHE A 125 31.43 1.25 -9.69
CA PHE A 125 32.71 0.51 -9.76
C PHE A 125 32.98 -0.19 -11.09
N GLN A 126 32.19 0.09 -12.13
CA GLN A 126 32.49 -0.37 -13.48
C GLN A 126 32.66 0.81 -14.43
N SER A 127 33.81 1.49 -14.34
CA SER A 127 34.50 2.14 -15.46
C SER A 127 35.77 2.83 -14.99
N SER A 128 36.92 2.16 -15.12
CA SER A 128 38.07 2.71 -15.83
C SER A 128 39.12 1.61 -16.03
N SER A 129 39.39 1.35 -17.31
CA SER A 129 40.39 0.44 -17.86
C SER A 129 41.83 0.91 -17.59
N GLU A 130 42.76 -0.05 -17.69
CA GLU A 130 44.19 0.06 -18.09
C GLU A 130 45.10 0.84 -17.10
N GLU A 131 46.27 0.38 -16.66
CA GLU A 131 47.41 -0.08 -17.45
C GLU A 131 48.29 -1.13 -16.71
N ASP A 132 48.73 -2.09 -17.51
CA ASP A 132 49.80 -3.05 -17.26
C ASP A 132 51.13 -2.29 -17.02
N MET A 133 51.78 -2.48 -15.86
CA MET A 133 53.11 -1.92 -15.60
C MET A 133 54.09 -3.07 -15.32
N GLU A 134 54.84 -3.44 -16.36
CA GLU A 134 56.03 -4.28 -16.30
C GLU A 134 56.99 -3.77 -15.21
N ILE A 135 57.38 -4.63 -14.27
CA ILE A 135 58.47 -4.36 -13.34
C ILE A 135 59.71 -5.11 -13.85
N GLN A 136 60.62 -4.38 -14.50
CA GLN A 136 62.02 -4.78 -14.67
C GLN A 136 62.81 -4.39 -13.42
N ILE A 137 63.43 -5.38 -12.77
CA ILE A 137 64.59 -5.23 -11.87
C ILE A 137 65.60 -6.33 -12.18
#